data_AF-A0A1Y3BJR2-F1
#
_entry.id   AF-A0A1Y3BJR2-F1
#
_cell.length_a   1.000
_cell.length_b   1.000
_cell.length_c   1.000
_cell.angle_alpha   90.00
_cell.angle_beta   90.00
_cell.angle_gamma   90.00
#
_symmetry.space_group_name_H-M   'P 1'
#
loop_
_entity.id
_entity.type
_entity.pdbx_description
1 polymer ?
#
loop_
_entity_poly.entity_id
_entity_poly.type
_entity_poly.pdbx_seq_one_letter_code
_entity_poly.pdbx_strand_id
1 'polypeptide(L)'
;MIVGSWDPNELAYKRLRIKPEWQSTFQIGTLENKTLRVTTILNDPYCMYTESSETKIGNERFEGYIIDLVEELSKLLGFKYIFKLVDDGVYGTNENGEWNGLIVNE
;
A
#
# COMPACT_ATOMS: atom_id res chain seq x y z
N MET A 1 -25.96 1.28 11.74
CA MET A 1 -25.82 2.35 10.73
C MET A 1 -25.48 1.68 9.40
N ILE A 2 -26.22 1.96 8.31
CA ILE A 2 -26.00 1.34 6.99
C ILE A 2 -25.34 2.38 6.08
N VAL A 3 -24.11 2.08 5.63
CA VAL A 3 -23.26 2.98 4.82
C VAL A 3 -23.38 2.76 3.30
N GLY A 4 -23.99 1.65 2.89
CA GLY A 4 -24.18 1.29 1.48
C GLY A 4 -24.96 -0.01 1.30
N SER A 5 -25.06 -0.48 0.06
CA SER A 5 -25.65 -1.77 -0.31
C SER A 5 -24.77 -2.54 -1.29
N TRP A 6 -24.94 -3.86 -1.33
CA TRP A 6 -24.24 -4.76 -2.24
C TRP A 6 -25.22 -5.49 -3.16
N ASP A 7 -24.96 -5.49 -4.47
CA ASP A 7 -25.77 -6.19 -5.48
C ASP A 7 -24.94 -7.28 -6.21
N PRO A 8 -25.24 -8.58 -6.00
CA PRO A 8 -24.50 -9.67 -6.64
C PRO A 8 -24.61 -9.69 -8.17
N ASN A 9 -25.73 -9.17 -8.70
CA ASN A 9 -26.09 -9.31 -10.10
C ASN A 9 -25.47 -8.22 -10.99
N GLU A 10 -24.74 -7.27 -10.38
CA GLU A 10 -24.01 -6.21 -11.07
C GLU A 10 -22.59 -6.63 -11.45
N LEU A 11 -22.01 -5.87 -12.39
CA LEU A 11 -20.59 -5.96 -12.73
C LEU A 11 -19.75 -5.71 -11.48
N ALA A 12 -18.61 -6.41 -11.36
CA ALA A 12 -17.77 -6.40 -10.15
C ALA A 12 -17.48 -4.99 -9.60
N TYR A 13 -17.19 -4.04 -10.49
CA TYR A 13 -16.89 -2.64 -10.15
C TYR A 13 -18.13 -1.80 -9.77
N LYS A 14 -19.35 -2.33 -9.90
CA LYS A 14 -20.64 -1.67 -9.56
C LYS A 14 -21.40 -2.35 -8.43
N ARG A 15 -20.92 -3.49 -7.91
CA ARG A 15 -21.63 -4.26 -6.87
C ARG A 15 -21.81 -3.45 -5.59
N LEU A 16 -20.83 -2.63 -5.23
CA LEU A 16 -20.88 -1.78 -4.05
C LEU A 16 -21.52 -0.43 -4.38
N ARG A 17 -22.67 -0.14 -3.77
CA ARG A 17 -23.36 1.15 -3.89
C ARG A 17 -23.29 1.89 -2.55
N ILE A 18 -22.39 2.85 -2.46
CA ILE A 18 -22.21 3.69 -1.28
C ILE A 18 -23.22 4.83 -1.31
N LYS A 19 -23.86 5.11 -0.17
CA LYS A 19 -24.84 6.19 -0.10
C LYS A 19 -24.17 7.56 -0.32
N PRO A 20 -24.84 8.53 -0.97
CA PRO A 20 -24.25 9.84 -1.31
C PRO A 20 -23.60 10.56 -0.13
N GLU A 21 -24.20 10.50 1.06
CA GLU A 21 -23.67 11.14 2.26
C GLU A 21 -22.36 10.54 2.78
N TRP A 22 -22.01 9.33 2.34
CA TRP A 22 -20.74 8.67 2.62
C TRP A 22 -19.75 8.76 1.45
N GLN A 23 -20.19 9.26 0.28
CA GLN A 23 -19.33 9.29 -0.91
C GLN A 23 -18.07 10.12 -0.69
N SER A 24 -18.11 11.23 0.04
CA SER A 24 -16.91 12.02 0.36
C SER A 24 -15.94 11.27 1.29
N THR A 25 -16.46 10.49 2.23
CA THR A 25 -15.67 9.63 3.13
C THR A 25 -15.00 8.48 2.37
N PHE A 26 -15.67 7.93 1.34
CA PHE A 26 -15.13 6.87 0.50
C PHE A 26 -14.50 7.39 -0.82
N GLN A 27 -14.54 8.70 -1.10
CA GLN A 27 -13.80 9.40 -2.15
C GLN A 27 -12.28 9.42 -1.89
N ILE A 28 -11.83 8.73 -0.84
CA ILE A 28 -10.50 8.11 -0.75
C ILE A 28 -10.12 7.39 -2.08
N GLY A 29 -11.11 6.97 -2.88
CA GLY A 29 -10.96 6.27 -4.15
C GLY A 29 -10.16 6.95 -5.27
N THR A 30 -9.74 8.22 -5.16
CA THR A 30 -8.67 8.74 -6.03
C THR A 30 -7.35 8.78 -5.25
N LEU A 31 -6.46 7.84 -5.58
CA LEU A 31 -5.06 7.89 -5.15
C LEU A 31 -4.23 8.80 -6.08
N GLU A 32 -4.87 9.33 -7.12
CA GLU A 32 -4.25 10.19 -8.12
C GLU A 32 -3.54 11.39 -7.50
N ASN A 33 -2.28 11.60 -7.89
CA ASN A 33 -1.40 12.67 -7.38
C ASN A 33 -1.10 12.64 -5.86
N LYS A 34 -1.44 11.56 -5.15
CA LYS A 34 -1.02 11.36 -3.76
C LYS A 34 0.31 10.60 -3.72
N THR A 35 1.20 10.98 -2.83
CA THR A 35 2.43 10.23 -2.56
C THR A 35 2.23 9.32 -1.37
N LEU A 36 2.25 8.01 -1.58
CA LEU A 36 2.14 6.99 -0.53
C LEU A 36 3.53 6.64 0.00
N ARG A 37 3.67 6.55 1.32
CA ARG A 37 4.83 5.92 1.94
C ARG A 37 4.54 4.42 2.03
N VAL A 38 5.33 3.61 1.34
CA VAL A 38 5.17 2.16 1.34
C VAL A 38 6.29 1.57 2.19
N THR A 39 5.94 1.11 3.39
CA THR A 39 6.88 0.45 4.29
C THR A 39 6.91 -1.05 3.99
N THR A 40 8.11 -1.60 3.81
CA THR A 40 8.33 -3.03 3.52
C THR A 40 9.53 -3.56 4.32
N ILE A 41 9.77 -4.86 4.23
CA ILE A 41 10.91 -5.55 4.82
C ILE A 41 11.72 -6.25 3.73
N LEU A 42 13.03 -6.37 3.91
CA LEU A 42 13.88 -7.17 3.02
C LEU A 42 13.53 -8.65 3.18
N ASN A 43 13.09 -9.26 2.09
CA ASN A 43 12.72 -10.66 2.04
C ASN A 43 12.76 -11.13 0.59
N ASP A 44 13.76 -11.94 0.25
CA ASP A 44 13.92 -12.48 -1.09
C ASP A 44 12.80 -13.48 -1.41
N PRO A 45 12.21 -13.48 -2.62
CA PRO A 45 12.47 -12.60 -3.77
C PRO A 45 11.51 -11.39 -3.87
N TYR A 46 10.89 -11.01 -2.75
CA TYR A 46 9.82 -10.01 -2.71
C TYR A 46 10.33 -8.58 -2.65
N CYS A 47 11.34 -8.31 -1.83
CA CYS A 47 12.00 -7.01 -1.72
C CYS A 47 13.47 -7.21 -1.38
N MET A 48 14.35 -6.73 -2.25
CA MET A 48 15.78 -6.93 -2.23
C MET A 48 16.47 -5.61 -2.61
N TYR A 49 17.73 -5.46 -2.25
CA TYR A 49 18.55 -4.40 -2.82
C TYR A 49 18.97 -4.80 -4.24
N THR A 50 18.96 -3.84 -5.17
CA THR A 50 19.59 -4.06 -6.48
C THR A 50 21.11 -4.18 -6.33
N GLU A 51 21.78 -4.85 -7.27
CA GLU A 51 23.25 -4.97 -7.27
C GLU A 51 23.98 -3.62 -7.18
N SER A 52 23.42 -2.56 -7.77
CA SER A 52 23.98 -1.20 -7.75
C SER A 52 23.29 -0.28 -6.75
N SER A 53 22.75 -0.82 -5.65
CA SER A 53 21.99 -0.05 -4.65
C SER A 53 22.82 1.06 -3.97
N GLU A 54 24.14 0.94 -3.92
CA GLU A 54 25.05 1.94 -3.34
C GLU A 54 25.08 3.26 -4.13
N THR A 55 24.87 3.20 -5.44
CA THR A 55 24.90 4.38 -6.32
C THR A 55 23.51 4.91 -6.66
N LYS A 56 22.48 4.10 -6.45
CA LYS A 56 21.08 4.47 -6.68
C LYS A 56 20.48 5.18 -5.47
N ILE A 57 19.41 5.94 -5.68
CA ILE A 57 18.75 6.74 -4.64
C ILE A 57 17.25 6.45 -4.61
N GLY A 58 16.65 6.52 -3.42
CA GLY A 58 15.20 6.36 -3.25
C GLY A 58 14.73 4.95 -3.62
N ASN A 59 13.68 4.88 -4.43
CA ASN A 59 13.00 3.63 -4.81
C ASN A 59 13.87 2.73 -5.70
N GLU A 60 14.77 3.31 -6.51
CA GLU A 60 15.59 2.56 -7.48
C GLU A 60 16.57 1.59 -6.82
N ARG A 61 16.83 1.77 -5.51
CA ARG A 61 17.70 0.89 -4.72
C ARG A 61 17.08 -0.48 -4.48
N PHE A 62 15.78 -0.64 -4.70
CA PHE A 62 15.04 -1.85 -4.40
C PHE A 62 14.56 -2.56 -5.67
N GLU A 63 14.53 -3.89 -5.63
CA GLU A 63 13.94 -4.77 -6.65
C GLU A 63 13.20 -5.95 -6.00
N GLY A 64 12.43 -6.68 -6.79
CA GLY A 64 11.68 -7.85 -6.35
C GLY A 64 10.19 -7.73 -6.61
N TYR A 65 9.45 -8.81 -6.33
CA TYR A 65 8.05 -8.94 -6.72
C TYR A 65 7.13 -7.83 -6.16
N ILE A 66 7.35 -7.38 -4.91
CA ILE A 66 6.52 -6.32 -4.32
C ILE A 66 6.80 -4.96 -4.97
N ILE A 67 8.04 -4.72 -5.39
CA ILE A 67 8.44 -3.48 -6.05
C ILE A 67 7.71 -3.36 -7.39
N ASP A 68 7.73 -4.44 -8.19
CA ASP A 68 7.03 -4.50 -9.48
C ASP A 68 5.51 -4.36 -9.31
N LEU A 69 4.94 -5.03 -8.31
CA LEU A 69 3.50 -4.97 -8.01
C LEU A 69 3.06 -3.54 -7.67
N VAL A 70 3.79 -2.85 -6.80
CA VAL A 70 3.46 -1.48 -6.40
C VAL A 70 3.61 -0.50 -7.57
N GLU A 71 4.61 -0.70 -8.43
CA GLU A 71 4.80 0.09 -9.64
C GLU A 71 3.60 -0.06 -10.60
N GLU A 72 3.11 -1.28 -10.82
CA GLU A 72 1.93 -1.49 -11.66
C GLU A 72 0.63 -0.93 -11.03
N LEU A 73 0.48 -1.05 -9.70
CA LEU A 73 -0.63 -0.42 -8.99
C LEU A 73 -0.57 1.12 -9.07
N SER A 74 0.63 1.69 -8.99
CA SER A 74 0.90 3.11 -9.12
C SER A 74 0.45 3.64 -10.48
N LYS A 75 0.80 2.94 -11.57
CA LYS A 75 0.33 3.25 -12.93
C LYS A 75 -1.19 3.13 -13.07
N LEU A 76 -1.79 2.09 -12.47
CA LEU A 76 -3.23 1.85 -12.56
C LEU A 76 -4.07 2.90 -11.80
N LEU A 77 -3.58 3.33 -10.64
CA LEU A 77 -4.34 4.18 -9.70
C LEU A 77 -3.85 5.64 -9.67
N GLY A 78 -2.76 5.96 -10.38
CA GLY A 78 -2.22 7.31 -10.55
C GLY A 78 -1.51 7.89 -9.32
N PHE A 79 -1.14 7.07 -8.34
CA PHE A 79 -0.41 7.54 -7.17
C PHE A 79 1.10 7.65 -7.45
N LYS A 80 1.79 8.33 -6.55
CA LYS A 80 3.26 8.29 -6.43
C LYS A 80 3.60 7.52 -5.17
N TYR A 81 4.79 6.97 -5.07
CA TYR A 81 5.18 6.22 -3.88
C TYR A 81 6.64 6.41 -3.51
N ILE A 82 6.94 6.21 -2.24
CA ILE A 82 8.31 6.17 -1.69
C ILE A 82 8.43 4.92 -0.84
N PHE A 83 9.41 4.07 -1.15
CA PHE A 83 9.72 2.90 -0.34
C PHE A 83 10.55 3.27 0.89
N LYS A 84 10.16 2.71 2.03
CA LYS A 84 10.88 2.75 3.30
C LYS A 84 11.03 1.31 3.80
N LEU A 85 12.18 0.95 4.35
CA LEU A 85 12.30 -0.29 5.11
C LEU A 85 11.75 -0.08 6.51
N VAL A 86 11.11 -1.10 7.07
CA VAL A 86 10.70 -1.10 8.48
C VAL A 86 11.94 -0.93 9.37
N ASP A 87 11.83 -0.05 10.37
CA ASP A 87 12.99 0.42 11.14
C ASP A 87 13.59 -0.69 12.02
N ASP A 88 12.74 -1.56 12.57
CA ASP A 88 13.14 -2.64 13.50
C ASP A 88 13.37 -4.00 12.80
N GLY A 89 13.13 -4.08 11.49
CA GLY A 89 13.31 -5.31 10.71
C GLY A 89 12.34 -6.44 11.06
N VAL A 90 11.21 -6.18 11.74
CA VAL A 90 10.21 -7.22 12.04
C VAL A 90 8.88 -6.97 11.35
N TYR A 91 8.14 -8.05 11.11
CA TYR A 91 6.82 -7.96 10.48
C TYR A 91 5.79 -7.30 11.39
N GLY A 92 5.85 -7.58 12.68
CA GLY A 92 4.90 -7.08 13.66
C GLY A 92 4.46 -8.19 14.62
N THR A 93 4.73 -7.94 15.88
CA THR A 93 4.32 -8.72 17.03
C THR A 93 3.56 -7.78 17.97
N ASN A 94 2.54 -8.32 18.63
CA ASN A 94 1.88 -7.60 19.70
C ASN A 94 2.58 -7.92 21.02
N GLU A 95 3.28 -6.94 21.57
CA GLU A 95 3.91 -7.05 22.88
C GLU A 95 3.16 -6.13 23.85
N ASN A 96 2.48 -6.72 24.82
CA ASN A 96 1.75 -6.01 25.88
C ASN A 96 0.69 -5.01 25.38
N GLY A 97 0.05 -5.30 24.25
CA GLY A 97 -0.98 -4.45 23.65
C GLY A 97 -0.44 -3.41 22.67
N GLU A 98 0.88 -3.31 22.53
CA GLU A 98 1.53 -2.44 21.55
C GLU A 98 2.01 -3.28 20.35
N TRP A 99 1.77 -2.79 19.14
CA TRP A 99 2.24 -3.41 17.91
C TRP A 99 3.58 -2.80 17.49
N ASN A 100 4.53 -3.64 17.07
CA ASN A 100 5.78 -3.22 16.45
C ASN A 100 5.81 -3.54 14.94
N GLY A 101 6.97 -3.40 14.29
CA GLY A 101 7.17 -3.81 12.91
C GLY A 101 6.33 -3.04 11.90
N LEU A 102 5.90 -3.73 10.84
CA LEU A 102 5.07 -3.15 9.77
C LEU A 102 3.66 -2.76 10.24
N ILE A 103 3.25 -3.18 11.44
CA ILE A 103 1.91 -2.93 12.00
C ILE A 103 1.90 -1.65 12.85
N VAL A 104 3.06 -1.20 13.35
CA VAL A 104 3.14 0.02 14.16
C VAL A 104 2.63 1.22 13.36
N ASN A 105 1.80 2.04 13.99
CA ASN A 105 1.41 3.32 13.41
C ASN A 105 2.53 4.33 13.69
N GLU A 106 3.20 4.78 12.63
CA GLU A 106 4.07 5.96 12.65
C GLU A 106 3.27 7.27 12.51
#